data_AF-A0A534G3G2-F1
#
_entry.id   AF-A0A534G3G2-F1
#
_cell.length_a   1.000
_cell.length_b   1.000
_cell.length_c   1.000
_cell.angle_alpha   90.00
_cell.angle_beta   90.00
_cell.angle_gamma   90.00
#
_symmetry.space_group_name_H-M   'P 1'
#
loop_
_entity.id
_entity.type
_entity.pdbx_description
1 polymer ?
#
loop_
_entity_poly.entity_id
_entity_poly.type
_entity_poly.pdbx_seq_one_letter_code
_entity_poly.pdbx_strand_id
1 'polypeptide(L)'
;MDSWLNGAGRFFDPAPRVSAVPIVPGEFCIVVDQALANPDGLVGWAAMQDFRPPQGFPYPGVIVDAPPAVSAMVGDYFAQYVRGRLGGRRTLSTTVRLSLVTLSPHELRPVQWQCHRDRLGPAPHDLRLAGMVAYLFRDTELGGTSFYRSLLSDEETERMINDAGRMSAAEFSARYGLEAGYLSGSNRFFERVAQVAAAWNRMLFYNGDLFHSADIAAPARLSADPRTGRLTLNGFFTCRPAAR
;
A
#
# COMPACT_ATOMS: atom_id res chain seq x y z
N MET A 1 -23.53 -7.98 -14.89
CA MET A 1 -23.69 -7.53 -13.49
C MET A 1 -22.31 -7.25 -12.95
N ASP A 2 -22.13 -6.11 -12.31
CA ASP A 2 -20.86 -5.72 -11.69
C ASP A 2 -20.55 -6.70 -10.55
N SER A 3 -19.61 -7.61 -10.78
CA SER A 3 -19.39 -8.75 -9.87
C SER A 3 -18.94 -8.32 -8.47
N TRP A 4 -18.41 -7.10 -8.32
CA TRP A 4 -17.95 -6.52 -7.06
C TRP A 4 -19.06 -5.88 -6.20
N LEU A 5 -20.31 -5.83 -6.68
CA LEU A 5 -21.45 -5.39 -5.87
C LEU A 5 -22.10 -6.59 -5.19
N ASN A 6 -22.68 -6.38 -4.01
CA ASN A 6 -23.54 -7.40 -3.37
C ASN A 6 -24.95 -7.42 -4.00
N GLY A 7 -25.82 -8.32 -3.53
CA GLY A 7 -27.20 -8.43 -4.04
C GLY A 7 -28.08 -7.18 -3.86
N ALA A 8 -27.65 -6.22 -3.04
CA ALA A 8 -28.30 -4.92 -2.85
C ALA A 8 -27.62 -3.78 -3.65
N GLY A 9 -26.69 -4.10 -4.54
CA GLY A 9 -25.95 -3.11 -5.35
C GLY A 9 -24.90 -2.32 -4.58
N ARG A 10 -24.46 -2.78 -3.40
CA ARG A 10 -23.47 -2.07 -2.56
C ARG A 10 -22.05 -2.58 -2.82
N PHE A 11 -21.11 -1.64 -2.84
CA PHE A 11 -19.67 -1.95 -2.91
C PHE A 11 -19.04 -2.00 -1.52
N PHE A 12 -19.32 -1.02 -0.65
CA PHE A 12 -18.90 -1.03 0.75
C PHE A 12 -19.95 -1.69 1.64
N ASP A 13 -19.50 -2.37 2.68
CA ASP A 13 -20.37 -2.87 3.74
C ASP A 13 -21.05 -1.67 4.44
N PRO A 14 -22.35 -1.74 4.78
CA PRO A 14 -23.05 -0.66 5.47
C PRO A 14 -22.67 -0.50 6.95
N ALA A 15 -22.03 -1.50 7.56
CA ALA A 15 -21.66 -1.53 8.97
C ALA A 15 -20.23 -2.07 9.19
N PRO A 16 -19.20 -1.46 8.55
CA PRO A 16 -17.83 -1.89 8.73
C PRO A 16 -17.36 -1.55 10.15
N ARG A 17 -16.40 -2.31 10.67
CA ARG A 17 -15.76 -1.98 11.95
C ARG A 17 -14.57 -1.09 11.70
N VAL A 18 -14.59 0.12 12.27
CA VAL A 18 -13.53 1.12 12.08
C VAL A 18 -12.74 1.29 13.37
N SER A 19 -11.42 1.22 13.29
CA SER A 19 -10.49 1.51 14.38
C SER A 19 -9.31 2.35 13.86
N ALA A 20 -8.39 2.70 14.77
CA ALA A 20 -7.15 3.39 14.43
C ALA A 20 -5.98 2.74 15.17
N VAL A 21 -4.90 2.47 14.46
CA VAL A 21 -3.64 1.98 15.02
C VAL A 21 -2.65 3.15 15.03
N PRO A 22 -2.18 3.60 16.20
CA PRO A 22 -1.14 4.62 16.29
C PRO A 22 0.14 4.17 15.57
N ILE A 23 0.78 5.08 14.84
CA ILE A 23 2.05 4.82 14.14
C ILE A 23 3.19 5.55 14.86
N VAL A 24 3.07 6.88 14.96
CA VAL A 24 3.97 7.79 15.68
C VAL A 24 3.11 8.91 16.28
N PRO A 25 3.63 9.78 17.18
CA PRO A 25 2.82 10.87 17.74
C PRO A 25 2.14 11.70 16.65
N GLY A 26 0.80 11.80 16.72
CA GLY A 26 -0.02 12.55 15.75
C GLY A 26 -0.39 11.80 14.47
N GLU A 27 0.14 10.60 14.24
CA GLU A 27 -0.08 9.83 13.00
C GLU A 27 -0.63 8.43 13.31
N PHE A 28 -1.56 7.96 12.49
CA PHE A 28 -2.24 6.68 12.68
C PHE A 28 -2.65 6.04 11.37
N CYS A 29 -2.80 4.72 11.38
CA CYS A 29 -3.45 3.94 10.33
C CYS A 29 -4.92 3.75 10.70
N ILE A 30 -5.83 4.16 9.81
CA ILE A 30 -7.26 3.84 9.94
C ILE A 30 -7.45 2.42 9.43
N VAL A 31 -8.04 1.56 10.26
CA VAL A 31 -8.33 0.17 9.92
C VAL A 31 -9.84 0.02 9.77
N VAL A 32 -10.28 -0.54 8.66
CA VAL A 32 -11.68 -0.81 8.33
C VAL A 32 -11.81 -2.31 8.09
N ASP A 33 -12.30 -3.05 9.08
CA ASP A 33 -12.59 -4.48 8.97
C ASP A 33 -13.99 -4.68 8.38
N GLN A 34 -14.14 -5.72 7.56
CA GLN A 34 -15.34 -5.96 6.76
C GLN A 34 -15.67 -4.77 5.85
N ALA A 35 -14.67 -4.26 5.14
CA ALA A 35 -14.81 -3.01 4.38
C ALA A 35 -15.73 -3.14 3.15
N LEU A 36 -15.56 -4.20 2.37
CA LEU A 36 -16.31 -4.44 1.13
C LEU A 36 -17.52 -5.33 1.40
N ALA A 37 -18.62 -5.06 0.71
CA ALA A 37 -19.85 -5.84 0.79
C ALA A 37 -19.79 -7.15 -0.02
N ASN A 38 -18.95 -7.21 -1.05
CA ASN A 38 -18.71 -8.41 -1.85
C ASN A 38 -17.23 -8.53 -2.29
N PRO A 39 -16.30 -8.79 -1.35
CA PRO A 39 -14.88 -8.93 -1.66
C PRO A 39 -14.58 -10.11 -2.59
N ASP A 40 -15.29 -11.24 -2.46
CA ASP A 40 -15.10 -12.41 -3.33
C ASP A 40 -15.44 -12.09 -4.80
N GLY A 41 -16.44 -11.24 -5.03
CA GLY A 41 -16.80 -10.74 -6.35
C GLY A 41 -15.71 -9.91 -7.03
N LEU A 42 -14.93 -9.16 -6.25
CA LEU A 42 -13.77 -8.40 -6.73
C LEU A 42 -12.57 -9.32 -7.01
N VAL A 43 -12.33 -10.34 -6.17
CA VAL A 43 -11.34 -11.41 -6.45
C VAL A 43 -11.70 -12.15 -7.73
N GLY A 44 -12.98 -12.51 -7.91
CA GLY A 44 -13.47 -13.19 -9.10
C GLY A 44 -13.27 -12.36 -10.36
N TRP A 45 -13.51 -11.05 -10.30
CA TRP A 45 -13.20 -10.14 -11.40
C TRP A 45 -11.70 -10.09 -11.70
N ALA A 46 -10.87 -9.93 -10.67
CA ALA A 46 -9.42 -9.87 -10.79
C ALA A 46 -8.85 -11.12 -11.47
N ALA A 47 -9.36 -12.30 -11.09
CA ALA A 47 -8.92 -13.57 -11.64
C ALA A 47 -9.23 -13.80 -13.13
N MET A 48 -9.98 -12.88 -13.75
CA MET A 48 -10.27 -12.86 -15.19
C MET A 48 -9.48 -11.78 -15.94
N GLN A 49 -8.60 -11.04 -15.25
CA GLN A 49 -7.82 -9.95 -15.85
C GLN A 49 -6.38 -10.36 -16.16
N ASP A 50 -5.80 -9.70 -17.15
CA ASP A 50 -4.38 -9.78 -17.47
C ASP A 50 -3.58 -8.76 -16.66
N PHE A 51 -2.98 -9.21 -15.56
CA PHE A 51 -2.08 -8.37 -14.77
C PHE A 51 -0.73 -8.20 -15.49
N ARG A 52 -0.14 -7.00 -15.39
CA ARG A 52 1.16 -6.68 -16.02
C ARG A 52 2.08 -5.95 -15.05
N PRO A 53 3.41 -6.06 -15.21
CA PRO A 53 4.35 -5.24 -14.46
C PRO A 53 4.03 -3.75 -14.63
N PRO A 54 4.09 -2.96 -13.56
CA PRO A 54 3.81 -1.53 -13.62
C PRO A 54 4.84 -0.79 -14.47
N GLN A 55 4.39 0.24 -15.18
CA GLN A 55 5.28 1.22 -15.81
C GLN A 55 5.35 2.48 -14.94
N GLY A 56 6.57 2.96 -14.65
CA GLY A 56 6.79 4.24 -13.98
C GLY A 56 6.84 4.24 -12.45
N PHE A 57 6.67 3.10 -11.77
CA PHE A 57 6.84 2.99 -10.31
C PHE A 57 7.31 1.60 -9.89
N PRO A 58 8.06 1.46 -8.75
CA PRO A 58 8.80 0.25 -8.43
C PRO A 58 7.99 -0.80 -7.65
N TYR A 59 6.77 -1.14 -8.06
CA TYR A 59 6.00 -2.16 -7.34
C TYR A 59 6.51 -3.60 -7.64
N PRO A 60 6.72 -4.46 -6.61
CA PRO A 60 7.35 -5.78 -6.74
C PRO A 60 6.39 -6.88 -7.24
N GLY A 61 5.76 -6.64 -8.38
CA GLY A 61 4.90 -7.64 -9.00
C GLY A 61 4.09 -7.05 -10.14
N VAL A 62 2.83 -7.46 -10.22
CA VAL A 62 1.95 -7.13 -11.33
C VAL A 62 0.69 -6.41 -10.86
N ILE A 63 0.14 -5.56 -11.73
CA ILE A 63 -1.02 -4.72 -11.45
C ILE A 63 -2.06 -4.79 -12.57
N VAL A 64 -3.27 -4.38 -12.25
CA VAL A 64 -4.30 -4.00 -13.22
C VAL A 64 -5.07 -2.81 -12.65
N ASP A 65 -5.44 -1.84 -13.50
CA ASP A 65 -6.26 -0.72 -13.06
C ASP A 65 -7.65 -1.21 -12.62
N ALA A 66 -8.17 -0.62 -11.56
CA ALA A 66 -9.52 -0.95 -11.10
C ALA A 66 -10.56 -0.40 -12.10
N PRO A 67 -11.73 -1.04 -12.24
CA PRO A 67 -12.82 -0.48 -13.04
C PRO A 67 -13.11 0.97 -12.63
N PRO A 68 -13.40 1.89 -13.58
CA PRO A 68 -13.65 3.30 -13.25
C PRO A 68 -14.73 3.50 -12.17
N ALA A 69 -15.77 2.66 -12.16
CA ALA A 69 -16.80 2.67 -11.12
C ALA A 69 -16.25 2.32 -9.73
N VAL A 70 -15.36 1.33 -9.64
CA VAL A 70 -14.68 0.96 -8.38
C VAL A 70 -13.80 2.12 -7.91
N SER A 71 -13.03 2.73 -8.82
CA SER A 71 -12.20 3.90 -8.52
C SER A 71 -13.03 5.09 -8.00
N ALA A 72 -14.19 5.36 -8.60
CA ALA A 72 -15.10 6.40 -8.15
C ALA A 72 -15.65 6.11 -6.74
N MET A 73 -16.15 4.90 -6.50
CA MET A 73 -16.68 4.51 -5.18
C MET A 73 -15.62 4.60 -4.08
N VAL A 74 -14.39 4.15 -4.35
CA VAL A 74 -13.26 4.28 -3.41
C VAL A 74 -12.89 5.75 -3.17
N GLY A 75 -12.90 6.58 -4.23
CA GLY A 75 -12.70 8.02 -4.12
C GLY A 75 -13.74 8.71 -3.25
N ASP A 76 -15.01 8.36 -3.41
CA ASP A 76 -16.13 8.90 -2.63
C ASP A 76 -16.05 8.48 -1.16
N TYR A 77 -15.77 7.20 -0.89
CA TYR A 77 -15.56 6.70 0.47
C TYR A 77 -14.41 7.43 1.16
N PHE A 78 -13.27 7.57 0.47
CA PHE A 78 -12.13 8.31 1.00
C PHE A 78 -12.50 9.77 1.30
N ALA A 79 -13.15 10.45 0.34
CA ALA A 79 -13.55 11.84 0.48
C ALA A 79 -14.53 12.07 1.64
N GLN A 80 -15.44 11.13 1.88
CA GLN A 80 -16.49 11.23 2.88
C GLN A 80 -16.02 10.84 4.29
N TYR A 81 -15.26 9.75 4.43
CA TYR A 81 -15.01 9.12 5.74
C TYR A 81 -13.56 9.19 6.22
N VAL A 82 -12.60 9.40 5.31
CA VAL A 82 -11.17 9.24 5.61
C VAL A 82 -10.40 10.56 5.52
N ARG A 83 -10.60 11.31 4.43
CA ARG A 83 -9.78 12.47 4.06
C ARG A 83 -9.57 13.45 5.20
N GLY A 84 -10.64 13.84 5.90
CA GLY A 84 -10.56 14.80 7.00
C GLY A 84 -9.75 14.29 8.19
N ARG A 85 -9.81 12.98 8.46
CA ARG A 85 -9.06 12.33 9.55
C ARG A 85 -7.57 12.29 9.27
N LEU A 86 -7.17 12.25 8.00
CA LEU A 86 -5.77 12.34 7.56
C LEU A 86 -5.32 13.77 7.25
N GLY A 87 -6.05 14.78 7.73
CA GLY A 87 -5.68 16.19 7.58
C GLY A 87 -5.84 16.74 6.15
N GLY A 88 -6.62 16.08 5.29
CA GLY A 88 -6.96 16.55 3.95
C GLY A 88 -8.29 17.33 3.92
N ARG A 89 -8.39 18.32 3.03
CA ARG A 89 -9.62 19.12 2.80
C ARG A 89 -10.30 18.82 1.47
N ARG A 90 -9.54 18.79 0.37
CA ARG A 90 -10.06 18.58 -0.99
C ARG A 90 -9.24 17.51 -1.69
N THR A 91 -9.90 16.44 -2.15
CA THR A 91 -9.28 15.43 -3.01
C THR A 91 -8.98 16.06 -4.37
N LEU A 92 -7.75 15.91 -4.84
CA LEU A 92 -7.26 16.41 -6.12
C LEU A 92 -7.16 15.29 -7.15
N SER A 93 -6.67 14.13 -6.74
CA SER A 93 -6.64 12.93 -7.56
C SER A 93 -6.90 11.67 -6.74
N THR A 94 -7.41 10.65 -7.43
CA THR A 94 -7.64 9.31 -6.93
C THR A 94 -7.17 8.33 -8.01
N THR A 95 -6.27 7.42 -7.65
CA THR A 95 -5.88 6.28 -8.51
C THR A 95 -6.12 5.00 -7.73
N VAL A 96 -6.83 4.05 -8.33
CA VAL A 96 -7.13 2.76 -7.71
C VAL A 96 -6.74 1.63 -8.65
N ARG A 97 -6.07 0.62 -8.12
CA ARG A 97 -5.59 -0.54 -8.87
C ARG A 97 -5.69 -1.79 -8.02
N LEU A 98 -5.79 -2.94 -8.65
CA LEU A 98 -5.51 -4.21 -7.99
C LEU A 98 -4.05 -4.56 -8.22
N SER A 99 -3.43 -5.18 -7.23
CA SER A 99 -2.00 -5.48 -7.26
C SER A 99 -1.71 -6.83 -6.63
N LEU A 100 -0.78 -7.56 -7.23
CA LEU A 100 -0.26 -8.84 -6.77
C LEU A 100 1.24 -8.73 -6.61
N VAL A 101 1.74 -9.03 -5.41
CA VAL A 101 3.18 -9.16 -5.20
C VAL A 101 3.59 -10.54 -5.71
N THR A 102 4.50 -10.57 -6.68
CA THR A 102 4.87 -11.82 -7.38
C THR A 102 6.37 -12.03 -7.49
N LEU A 103 7.18 -10.99 -7.26
CA LEU A 103 8.63 -11.12 -7.35
C LEU A 103 9.18 -11.86 -6.13
N SER A 104 10.07 -12.80 -6.36
CA SER A 104 10.88 -13.41 -5.32
C SER A 104 12.00 -12.45 -4.86
N PRO A 105 12.63 -12.69 -3.70
CA PRO A 105 13.67 -11.82 -3.16
C PRO A 105 14.80 -11.47 -4.15
N HIS A 106 15.25 -12.43 -4.96
CA HIS A 106 16.37 -12.23 -5.89
C HIS A 106 15.98 -11.43 -7.15
N GLU A 107 14.70 -11.29 -7.44
CA GLU A 107 14.19 -10.46 -8.55
C GLU A 107 13.96 -9.00 -8.12
N LEU A 108 14.05 -8.71 -6.83
CA LEU A 108 13.86 -7.36 -6.29
C LEU A 108 15.02 -6.44 -6.65
N ARG A 109 14.70 -5.20 -6.97
CA ARG A 109 15.67 -4.10 -7.10
C ARG A 109 15.90 -3.40 -5.75
N PRO A 110 17.02 -2.70 -5.54
CA PRO A 110 17.31 -2.03 -4.26
C PRO A 110 16.18 -1.15 -3.70
N VAL A 111 15.49 -0.39 -4.56
CA VAL A 111 14.30 0.41 -4.18
C VAL A 111 13.16 -0.41 -3.55
N GLN A 112 13.14 -1.73 -3.73
CA GLN A 112 12.17 -2.67 -3.15
C GLN A 112 12.70 -3.40 -1.89
N TRP A 113 13.96 -3.20 -1.51
CA TRP A 113 14.56 -3.86 -0.34
C TRP A 113 14.28 -3.15 0.99
N GLN A 114 13.70 -1.96 0.91
CA GLN A 114 13.47 -1.05 2.02
C GLN A 114 12.03 -0.54 2.03
N CYS A 115 11.63 0.12 3.12
CA CYS A 115 10.37 0.86 3.15
C CYS A 115 10.41 2.09 2.22
N HIS A 116 9.24 2.54 1.81
CA HIS A 116 9.06 3.67 0.92
C HIS A 116 7.98 4.63 1.45
N ARG A 117 7.89 5.79 0.81
CA ARG A 117 6.77 6.74 0.91
C ARG A 117 6.04 6.70 -0.44
N ASP A 118 4.76 7.07 -0.47
CA ASP A 118 3.96 7.10 -1.72
C ASP A 118 4.36 8.23 -2.68
N ARG A 119 5.31 9.05 -2.26
CA ARG A 119 5.82 10.20 -2.98
C ARG A 119 6.78 9.77 -4.08
N LEU A 120 6.48 10.13 -5.34
CA LEU A 120 7.33 9.87 -6.51
C LEU A 120 8.33 11.01 -6.84
N GLY A 121 8.50 11.98 -5.93
CA GLY A 121 9.40 13.14 -6.11
C GLY A 121 9.07 14.26 -5.11
N PRO A 122 9.79 15.39 -5.07
CA PRO A 122 9.51 16.48 -4.13
C PRO A 122 8.05 16.94 -4.28
N ALA A 123 7.18 16.62 -3.31
CA ALA A 123 5.82 17.11 -3.32
C ALA A 123 5.82 18.53 -2.75
N PRO A 124 5.13 19.48 -3.38
CA PRO A 124 5.02 20.82 -2.83
C PRO A 124 4.34 20.76 -1.46
N HIS A 125 4.72 21.67 -0.56
CA HIS A 125 4.26 21.69 0.84
C HIS A 125 2.73 21.79 1.00
N ASP A 126 2.01 22.09 -0.08
CA ASP A 126 0.55 22.22 -0.18
C ASP A 126 -0.14 20.94 -0.71
N LEU A 127 0.57 19.80 -0.71
CA LEU A 127 0.05 18.50 -1.10
C LEU A 127 0.12 17.50 0.06
N ARG A 128 -1.00 16.84 0.34
CA ARG A 128 -1.09 15.70 1.25
C ARG A 128 -1.31 14.42 0.46
N LEU A 129 -0.56 13.38 0.81
CA LEU A 129 -0.66 12.05 0.22
C LEU A 129 -1.40 11.11 1.19
N ALA A 130 -2.27 10.27 0.67
CA ALA A 130 -2.83 9.16 1.43
C ALA A 130 -2.75 7.87 0.62
N GLY A 131 -2.38 6.79 1.31
CA GLY A 131 -2.34 5.45 0.78
C GLY A 131 -3.51 4.62 1.32
N MET A 132 -3.96 3.65 0.54
CA MET A 132 -4.95 2.65 0.92
C MET A 132 -4.51 1.27 0.47
N VAL A 133 -4.72 0.27 1.33
CA VAL A 133 -4.54 -1.15 1.00
C VAL A 133 -5.74 -1.93 1.53
N ALA A 134 -6.47 -2.64 0.67
CA ALA A 134 -7.44 -3.64 1.10
C ALA A 134 -6.94 -5.05 0.78
N TYR A 135 -6.89 -5.91 1.79
CA TYR A 135 -6.43 -7.30 1.64
C TYR A 135 -7.55 -8.19 1.09
N LEU A 136 -7.30 -8.77 -0.08
CA LEU A 136 -8.21 -9.66 -0.81
C LEU A 136 -7.66 -11.09 -0.85
N PHE A 137 -7.07 -11.54 0.25
CA PHE A 137 -6.58 -12.91 0.44
C PHE A 137 -6.88 -13.39 1.86
N ARG A 138 -6.95 -14.71 2.04
CA ARG A 138 -7.27 -15.35 3.34
C ARG A 138 -6.03 -15.84 4.08
N ASP A 139 -4.95 -16.15 3.37
CA ASP A 139 -3.70 -16.60 3.97
C ASP A 139 -2.95 -15.42 4.62
N THR A 140 -3.02 -15.30 5.94
CA THR A 140 -2.41 -14.19 6.69
C THR A 140 -0.89 -14.19 6.63
N GLU A 141 -0.27 -15.33 6.30
CA GLU A 141 1.20 -15.45 6.15
C GLU A 141 1.72 -14.70 4.91
N LEU A 142 0.83 -14.28 4.00
CA LEU A 142 1.18 -13.38 2.89
C LEU A 142 1.46 -11.94 3.34
N GLY A 143 1.24 -11.63 4.61
CA GLY A 143 1.81 -10.44 5.24
C GLY A 143 0.97 -9.17 5.12
N GLY A 144 0.97 -8.41 6.21
CA GLY A 144 0.26 -7.13 6.35
C GLY A 144 1.04 -5.94 5.83
N THR A 145 0.95 -4.84 6.55
CA THR A 145 1.67 -3.59 6.27
C THR A 145 2.40 -3.14 7.53
N SER A 146 3.70 -2.87 7.40
CA SER A 146 4.55 -2.34 8.47
C SER A 146 4.86 -0.87 8.18
N PHE A 147 4.94 -0.07 9.25
CA PHE A 147 5.31 1.34 9.22
C PHE A 147 6.64 1.55 9.94
N TYR A 148 7.43 2.49 9.45
CA TYR A 148 8.81 2.66 9.84
C TYR A 148 9.16 4.13 10.14
N ARG A 149 10.21 4.32 10.92
CA ARG A 149 10.92 5.58 11.10
C ARG A 149 12.38 5.39 10.68
N SER A 150 12.94 6.37 9.97
CA SER A 150 14.37 6.36 9.66
C SER A 150 15.20 6.61 10.92
N LEU A 151 16.28 5.87 11.07
CA LEU A 151 17.30 6.05 12.10
C LEU A 151 18.45 6.95 11.64
N LEU A 152 18.45 7.33 10.36
CA LEU A 152 19.42 8.24 9.75
C LEU A 152 18.94 9.69 9.84
N SER A 153 19.83 10.65 9.56
CA SER A 153 19.40 12.02 9.26
C SER A 153 18.51 12.07 8.01
N ASP A 154 17.71 13.13 7.85
CA ASP A 154 16.85 13.30 6.68
C ASP A 154 17.68 13.30 5.37
N GLU A 155 18.83 13.96 5.36
CA GLU A 155 19.71 14.01 4.19
C GLU A 155 20.26 12.63 3.81
N GLU A 156 20.74 11.87 4.80
CA GLU A 156 21.23 10.50 4.57
C GLU A 156 20.11 9.55 4.14
N THR A 157 18.91 9.73 4.70
CA THR A 157 17.71 8.97 4.32
C THR A 157 17.34 9.22 2.87
N GLU A 158 17.25 10.49 2.45
CA GLU A 158 16.94 10.85 1.07
C GLU A 158 18.04 10.37 0.10
N ARG A 159 19.32 10.46 0.51
CA ARG A 159 20.44 9.95 -0.28
C ARG A 159 20.31 8.44 -0.51
N MET A 160 20.03 7.68 0.55
CA MET A 160 19.85 6.23 0.47
C MET A 160 18.67 5.84 -0.44
N ILE A 161 17.52 6.52 -0.35
CA ILE A 161 16.37 6.28 -1.23
C ILE A 161 16.71 6.57 -2.70
N ASN A 162 17.41 7.68 -2.95
CA ASN A 162 17.85 8.02 -4.31
C ASN A 162 18.85 7.01 -4.87
N ASP A 163 19.82 6.57 -4.05
CA ASP A 163 20.80 5.56 -4.40
C ASP A 163 20.09 4.23 -4.72
N ALA A 164 19.10 3.82 -3.92
CA ALA A 164 18.31 2.60 -4.16
C ALA A 164 17.54 2.62 -5.50
N GLY A 165 17.19 3.79 -6.01
CA GLY A 165 16.53 3.96 -7.31
C GLY A 165 17.48 3.99 -8.52
N ARG A 166 18.79 4.17 -8.30
CA ARG A 166 19.77 4.43 -9.36
C ARG A 166 20.91 3.42 -9.44
N MET A 167 21.35 2.89 -8.31
CA MET A 167 22.46 1.95 -8.22
C MET A 167 22.04 0.54 -8.64
N SER A 168 23.00 -0.23 -9.14
CA SER A 168 22.85 -1.67 -9.27
C SER A 168 22.75 -2.33 -7.88
N ALA A 169 22.26 -3.57 -7.85
CA ALA A 169 22.19 -4.37 -6.63
C ALA A 169 23.56 -4.48 -5.93
N ALA A 170 24.62 -4.80 -6.68
CA ALA A 170 25.96 -4.97 -6.13
C ALA A 170 26.54 -3.69 -5.53
N GLU A 171 26.36 -2.53 -6.19
CA GLU A 171 26.81 -1.24 -5.67
C GLU A 171 26.07 -0.84 -4.40
N PHE A 172 24.75 -1.03 -4.39
CA PHE A 172 23.92 -0.72 -3.23
C PHE A 172 24.28 -1.61 -2.03
N SER A 173 24.46 -2.93 -2.25
CA SER A 173 24.95 -3.86 -1.23
C SER A 173 26.32 -3.46 -0.70
N ALA A 174 27.28 -3.12 -1.56
CA ALA A 174 28.62 -2.70 -1.13
C ALA A 174 28.59 -1.41 -0.28
N ARG A 175 27.69 -0.48 -0.59
CA ARG A 175 27.58 0.82 0.10
C ARG A 175 26.80 0.75 1.41
N TYR A 176 25.67 0.03 1.41
CA TYR A 176 24.71 0.02 2.52
C TYR A 176 24.64 -1.32 3.25
N GLY A 177 25.36 -2.35 2.81
CA GLY A 177 25.32 -3.72 3.36
C GLY A 177 23.91 -4.25 3.55
N LEU A 178 23.02 -3.96 2.61
CA LEU A 178 21.71 -4.57 2.50
C LEU A 178 21.75 -5.60 1.37
N GLU A 179 20.99 -6.66 1.54
CA GLU A 179 20.84 -7.72 0.56
C GLU A 179 19.43 -7.75 0.02
N ALA A 180 19.24 -8.45 -1.10
CA ALA A 180 17.95 -8.56 -1.75
C ALA A 180 16.92 -9.28 -0.86
N GLY A 181 15.80 -8.62 -0.59
CA GLY A 181 14.72 -9.19 0.22
C GLY A 181 13.66 -8.17 0.59
N TYR A 182 12.49 -8.66 0.98
CA TYR A 182 11.46 -7.80 1.57
C TYR A 182 11.90 -7.37 2.97
N LEU A 183 11.74 -6.07 3.27
CA LEU A 183 12.02 -5.56 4.61
C LEU A 183 11.08 -6.23 5.62
N SER A 184 11.66 -6.99 6.54
CA SER A 184 10.96 -7.68 7.62
C SER A 184 11.53 -7.22 8.96
N GLY A 185 10.71 -6.54 9.75
CA GLY A 185 11.15 -5.95 11.03
C GLY A 185 12.11 -4.76 10.88
N SER A 186 12.75 -4.40 11.98
CA SER A 186 13.72 -3.28 12.02
C SER A 186 15.09 -3.71 11.49
N ASN A 187 15.84 -2.75 10.96
CA ASN A 187 17.26 -2.90 10.65
C ASN A 187 18.05 -1.66 11.11
N ARG A 188 19.32 -1.54 10.76
CA ARG A 188 20.18 -0.39 11.16
C ARG A 188 19.76 0.97 10.59
N PHE A 189 18.90 0.98 9.57
CA PHE A 189 18.45 2.20 8.88
C PHE A 189 17.02 2.58 9.23
N PHE A 190 16.17 1.58 9.51
CA PHE A 190 14.75 1.78 9.73
C PHE A 190 14.26 0.97 10.93
N GLU A 191 13.57 1.64 11.84
CA GLU A 191 12.88 1.03 12.97
C GLU A 191 11.41 0.82 12.60
N ARG A 192 10.89 -0.40 12.80
CA ARG A 192 9.47 -0.68 12.68
C ARG A 192 8.74 -0.11 13.90
N VAL A 193 7.90 0.89 13.68
CA VAL A 193 7.17 1.61 14.73
C VAL A 193 5.72 1.12 14.89
N ALA A 194 5.15 0.55 13.83
CA ALA A 194 3.84 -0.08 13.87
C ALA A 194 3.72 -1.18 12.81
N GLN A 195 2.77 -2.10 13.03
CA GLN A 195 2.44 -3.16 12.09
C GLN A 195 0.94 -3.39 12.16
N VAL A 196 0.30 -3.51 11.00
CA VAL A 196 -1.09 -3.94 10.88
C VAL A 196 -1.11 -5.26 10.14
N ALA A 197 -1.47 -6.33 10.87
CA ALA A 197 -1.57 -7.66 10.29
C ALA A 197 -2.64 -7.71 9.19
N ALA A 198 -2.37 -8.49 8.14
CA ALA A 198 -3.36 -8.77 7.11
C ALA A 198 -4.56 -9.51 7.70
N ALA A 199 -5.75 -9.22 7.17
CA ALA A 199 -6.95 -9.98 7.42
C ALA A 199 -7.85 -9.87 6.18
N TRP A 200 -8.57 -10.94 5.85
CA TRP A 200 -9.53 -10.91 4.75
C TRP A 200 -10.53 -9.76 4.92
N ASN A 201 -10.72 -8.97 3.85
CA ASN A 201 -11.66 -7.84 3.83
C ASN A 201 -11.33 -6.74 4.86
N ARG A 202 -10.05 -6.61 5.23
CA ARG A 202 -9.51 -5.46 5.97
C ARG A 202 -8.95 -4.45 5.00
N MET A 203 -9.35 -3.20 5.17
CA MET A 203 -8.87 -2.04 4.42
C MET A 203 -8.16 -1.06 5.35
N LEU A 204 -7.01 -0.57 4.90
CA LEU A 204 -6.17 0.38 5.60
C LEU A 204 -6.20 1.71 4.89
N PHE A 205 -6.17 2.81 5.64
CA PHE A 205 -5.83 4.14 5.14
C PHE A 205 -4.77 4.77 6.03
N TYR A 206 -3.79 5.44 5.43
CA TYR A 206 -2.69 6.06 6.16
C TYR A 206 -2.14 7.27 5.41
N ASN A 207 -1.38 8.11 6.12
CA ASN A 207 -0.62 9.20 5.52
C ASN A 207 0.50 8.61 4.63
N GLY A 208 0.45 8.90 3.33
CA GLY A 208 1.39 8.36 2.34
C GLY A 208 2.81 8.95 2.45
N ASP A 209 2.99 10.01 3.24
CA ASP A 209 4.31 10.54 3.58
C ASP A 209 5.01 9.74 4.70
N LEU A 210 4.36 8.75 5.32
CA LEU A 210 5.00 7.86 6.28
C LEU A 210 5.74 6.72 5.57
N PHE A 211 6.90 6.34 6.11
CA PHE A 211 7.59 5.15 5.62
C PHE A 211 6.78 3.89 5.92
N HIS A 212 6.55 3.09 4.89
CA HIS A 212 5.82 1.84 5.02
C HIS A 212 6.31 0.80 4.00
N SER A 213 5.96 -0.46 4.24
CA SER A 213 6.22 -1.56 3.31
C SER A 213 5.23 -2.69 3.52
N ALA A 214 5.06 -3.53 2.49
CA ALA A 214 4.43 -4.84 2.66
C ALA A 214 5.28 -5.71 3.60
N ASP A 215 4.66 -6.27 4.62
CA ASP A 215 5.33 -7.04 5.67
C ASP A 215 5.36 -8.53 5.31
N ILE A 216 6.13 -8.88 4.27
CA ILE A 216 6.12 -10.22 3.67
C ILE A 216 7.22 -11.08 4.29
N ALA A 217 6.84 -11.90 5.28
CA ALA A 217 7.75 -12.82 5.96
C ALA A 217 8.02 -14.12 5.17
N ALA A 218 7.05 -14.57 4.36
CA ALA A 218 7.10 -15.84 3.64
C ALA A 218 7.02 -15.64 2.11
N PRO A 219 8.03 -15.03 1.45
CA PRO A 219 7.97 -14.72 0.02
C PRO A 219 7.85 -15.96 -0.88
N ALA A 220 8.20 -17.15 -0.39
CA ALA A 220 8.00 -18.42 -1.10
C ALA A 220 6.51 -18.79 -1.30
N ARG A 221 5.58 -18.12 -0.60
CA ARG A 221 4.13 -18.29 -0.77
C ARG A 221 3.50 -17.36 -1.79
N LEU A 222 4.26 -16.41 -2.34
CA LEU A 222 3.74 -15.47 -3.32
C LEU A 222 3.31 -16.22 -4.59
N SER A 223 2.20 -15.78 -5.18
CA SER A 223 1.60 -16.38 -6.37
C SER A 223 1.04 -15.28 -7.25
N ALA A 224 1.09 -15.50 -8.57
CA ALA A 224 0.47 -14.63 -9.56
C ALA A 224 -1.02 -14.91 -9.76
N ASP A 225 -1.60 -15.95 -9.14
CA ASP A 225 -3.05 -16.19 -9.18
C ASP A 225 -3.77 -15.26 -8.18
N PRO A 226 -4.67 -14.37 -8.63
CA PRO A 226 -5.44 -13.48 -7.74
C PRO A 226 -6.25 -14.21 -6.65
N ARG A 227 -6.58 -15.50 -6.83
CA ARG A 227 -7.35 -16.29 -5.85
C ARG A 227 -6.52 -16.80 -4.68
N THR A 228 -5.21 -16.97 -4.87
CA THR A 228 -4.31 -17.56 -3.85
C THR A 228 -3.14 -16.66 -3.48
N GLY A 229 -2.79 -15.71 -4.33
CA GLY A 229 -1.69 -14.78 -4.13
C GLY A 229 -2.05 -13.62 -3.20
N ARG A 230 -1.05 -12.77 -2.94
CA ARG A 230 -1.20 -11.56 -2.12
C ARG A 230 -1.91 -10.45 -2.90
N LEU A 231 -3.18 -10.67 -3.23
CA LEU A 231 -4.01 -9.71 -3.96
C LEU A 231 -4.45 -8.57 -3.03
N THR A 232 -4.20 -7.33 -3.46
CA THR A 232 -4.70 -6.14 -2.76
C THR A 232 -5.41 -5.19 -3.70
N LEU A 233 -6.40 -4.45 -3.19
CA LEU A 233 -6.90 -3.23 -3.82
C LEU A 233 -6.13 -2.05 -3.22
N ASN A 234 -5.42 -1.30 -4.04
CA ASN A 234 -4.56 -0.21 -3.62
C ASN A 234 -5.13 1.12 -4.12
N GLY A 235 -5.26 2.08 -3.22
CA GLY A 235 -5.73 3.43 -3.51
C GLY A 235 -4.66 4.46 -3.19
N PHE A 236 -4.50 5.45 -4.08
CA PHE A 236 -3.57 6.55 -3.91
C PHE A 236 -4.33 7.86 -4.11
N PHE A 237 -4.24 8.75 -3.11
CA PHE A 237 -4.99 9.99 -3.09
C PHE A 237 -4.05 11.17 -2.89
N THR A 238 -4.30 12.24 -3.63
CA THR A 238 -3.67 13.54 -3.37
C THR A 238 -4.71 14.52 -2.89
N CYS A 239 -4.36 15.34 -1.90
CA CYS A 239 -5.27 16.27 -1.27
C CYS A 239 -4.63 17.64 -1.05
N ARG A 240 -5.45 18.70 -1.01
CA ARG A 240 -5.07 19.93 -0.32
C ARG A 240 -5.08 19.70 1.19
N PRO A 241 -4.05 20.15 1.94
CA PRO A 241 -4.07 20.07 3.39
C PRO A 241 -5.22 20.92 3.97
N ALA A 242 -5.73 20.51 5.12
CA ALA A 242 -6.56 21.38 5.95
C ALA A 242 -5.75 22.62 6.37
N ALA A 243 -6.43 23.76 6.50
CA ALA A 243 -5.81 24.93 7.13
C ALA A 243 -5.45 24.57 8.57
N ARG A 244 -4.26 24.98 9.03
CA ARG A 244 -3.89 24.90 10.44
C ARG A 244 -4.74 25.85 11.27
#